data_AF-M2R1X5-F1
#
_entry.id   AF-M2R1X5-F1
#
_cell.length_a   1.000
_cell.length_b   1.000
_cell.length_c   1.000
_cell.angle_alpha   90.00
_cell.angle_beta   90.00
_cell.angle_gamma   90.00
#
_symmetry.space_group_name_H-M   'P 1'
#
loop_
_entity.id
_entity.type
_entity.pdbx_description
1 polymer ?
#
loop_
_entity_poly.entity_id
_entity_poly.type
_entity_poly.pdbx_seq_one_letter_code
_entity_poly.pdbx_strand_id
1 'polypeptide(L)'
;MDYLELRISRLQQANRFSGVAIIQSQLTFGLIDAVTQEKIPESSLLERTPSGSTVTTTRNLYPILHKFASSLNIFKETSTDEFKKRCNDIQLTLQTTRTLLDLVVLSIGRGSMNFQGAGVPPEDIAKIARMIAVIGEAFVAIEEVIVETVSLDWTFVKLGNEYQRDISASGWCPSFASKLSQGTCAIDTTEDGLPACQVRLLAILARKLVPGGAFWLDGMCIPAQREARKRAIGLMGRTYKESVVVLVLDSGIQTCSVRAQIKERLLRVVTSRWTQRM
;
A
#
# COMPACT_ATOMS: atom_id res chain seq x y z
N MET A 1 -11.00 23.43 23.21
CA MET A 1 -9.95 23.83 22.26
C MET A 1 -9.49 22.55 21.60
N ASP A 2 -9.81 22.39 20.33
CA ASP A 2 -9.59 21.15 19.58
C ASP A 2 -8.08 20.97 19.34
N TYR A 3 -7.56 19.75 19.39
CA TYR A 3 -6.12 19.48 19.18
C TYR A 3 -5.66 19.98 17.80
N LEU A 4 -6.57 19.97 16.82
CA LEU A 4 -6.41 20.61 15.52
C LEU A 4 -6.07 22.09 15.63
N GLU A 5 -6.76 22.85 16.47
CA GLU A 5 -6.52 24.30 16.67
C GLU A 5 -5.15 24.58 17.28
N LEU A 6 -4.71 23.73 18.23
CA LEU A 6 -3.41 23.86 18.91
C LEU A 6 -2.23 23.56 17.97
N ARG A 7 -2.39 22.65 17.00
CA ARG A 7 -1.37 22.35 15.99
C ARG A 7 -1.37 23.39 14.87
N ILE A 8 -2.54 23.90 14.49
CA ILE A 8 -2.70 24.99 13.51
C ILE A 8 -2.04 26.28 14.03
N SER A 9 -2.24 26.65 15.30
CA SER A 9 -1.67 27.90 15.85
C SER A 9 -0.14 27.90 15.90
N ARG A 10 0.48 26.76 16.26
CA ARG A 10 1.96 26.61 16.26
C ARG A 10 2.56 26.64 14.87
N LEU A 11 1.84 26.16 13.86
CA LEU A 11 2.34 26.08 12.48
C LEU A 11 2.04 27.35 11.68
N GLN A 12 1.00 28.13 12.02
CA GLN A 12 0.71 29.45 11.44
C GLN A 12 1.78 30.50 11.74
N GLN A 13 2.60 30.31 12.78
CA GLN A 13 3.77 31.16 13.05
C GLN A 13 4.99 30.84 12.18
N ALA A 14 4.98 29.75 11.42
CA ALA A 14 6.08 29.36 10.54
C ALA A 14 5.84 29.76 9.08
N ASN A 15 6.92 30.18 8.43
CA ASN A 15 7.08 30.66 7.03
C ASN A 15 6.33 29.83 5.96
N ARG A 16 6.25 30.29 4.70
CA ARG A 16 5.47 29.70 3.56
C ARG A 16 5.52 28.18 3.37
N PHE A 17 6.58 27.50 3.85
CA PHE A 17 6.69 26.04 3.92
C PHE A 17 5.69 25.39 4.91
N SER A 18 5.06 26.16 5.79
CA SER A 18 4.15 25.68 6.83
C SER A 18 2.89 25.08 6.24
N GLY A 19 2.33 25.63 5.15
CA GLY A 19 1.10 25.10 4.56
C GLY A 19 1.23 23.65 4.10
N VAL A 20 2.32 23.31 3.42
CA VAL A 20 2.60 21.95 2.94
C VAL A 20 2.84 21.00 4.11
N ALA A 21 3.66 21.42 5.08
CA ALA A 21 3.94 20.64 6.26
C ALA A 21 2.69 20.41 7.13
N ILE A 22 1.80 21.40 7.24
CA ILE A 22 0.51 21.29 7.92
C ILE A 22 -0.35 20.24 7.22
N ILE A 23 -0.54 20.36 5.91
CA ILE A 23 -1.37 19.42 5.14
C ILE A 23 -0.80 18.00 5.24
N GLN A 24 0.51 17.83 5.01
CA GLN A 24 1.17 16.54 5.16
C GLN A 24 0.98 15.98 6.57
N SER A 25 1.20 16.79 7.61
CA SER A 25 1.07 16.35 8.99
C SER A 25 -0.37 16.00 9.37
N GLN A 26 -1.35 16.76 8.88
CA GLN A 26 -2.77 16.51 9.15
C GLN A 26 -3.24 15.24 8.44
N LEU A 27 -2.86 15.05 7.18
CA LEU A 27 -3.30 13.89 6.39
C LEU A 27 -2.52 12.62 6.72
N THR A 28 -1.35 12.70 7.35
CA THR A 28 -0.60 11.53 7.86
C THR A 28 -0.90 11.26 9.33
N PHE A 29 -0.34 12.05 10.24
CA PHE A 29 -0.52 11.87 11.69
C PHE A 29 -1.96 12.10 12.12
N GLY A 30 -2.64 13.12 11.59
CA GLY A 30 -4.04 13.37 11.93
C GLY A 30 -4.97 12.23 11.51
N LEU A 31 -4.74 11.65 10.32
CA LEU A 31 -5.46 10.45 9.88
C LEU A 31 -5.22 9.28 10.84
N ILE A 32 -3.95 8.96 11.12
CA ILE A 32 -3.61 7.82 11.97
C ILE A 32 -4.16 8.03 13.39
N ASP A 33 -4.01 9.22 13.96
CA ASP A 33 -4.53 9.56 15.29
C ASP A 33 -6.06 9.40 15.35
N ALA A 34 -6.78 9.91 14.34
CA ALA A 34 -8.24 9.86 14.31
C ALA A 34 -8.77 8.42 14.13
N VAL A 35 -8.14 7.65 13.24
CA VAL A 35 -8.51 6.25 12.99
C VAL A 35 -8.14 5.36 14.17
N THR A 36 -6.96 5.52 14.77
CA THR A 36 -6.51 4.67 15.89
C THR A 36 -7.03 5.12 17.25
N GLN A 37 -7.43 6.39 17.40
CA GLN A 37 -7.71 7.06 18.69
C GLN A 37 -6.52 7.04 19.66
N GLU A 38 -5.31 6.92 19.12
CA GLU A 38 -4.07 6.98 19.87
C GLU A 38 -3.17 8.08 19.29
N LYS A 39 -2.41 8.75 20.15
CA LYS A 39 -1.43 9.74 19.72
C LYS A 39 -0.17 9.04 19.25
N ILE A 40 0.15 9.14 17.96
CA ILE A 40 1.38 8.57 17.42
C ILE A 40 2.53 9.57 17.55
N PRO A 41 3.64 9.22 18.23
CA PRO A 41 4.77 10.11 18.32
C PRO A 41 5.43 10.28 16.95
N GLU A 42 5.87 11.49 16.63
CA GLU A 42 6.44 11.83 15.32
C GLU A 42 7.65 10.96 14.96
N SER A 43 8.44 10.55 15.96
CA SER A 43 9.56 9.61 15.81
C SER A 43 9.16 8.23 15.27
N SER A 44 7.88 7.87 15.29
CA SER A 44 7.41 6.61 14.70
C SER A 44 7.39 6.69 13.18
N LEU A 45 7.09 7.86 12.60
CA LEU A 45 6.91 8.02 11.16
C LEU A 45 7.96 8.94 10.54
N LEU A 46 8.87 9.51 11.32
CA LEU A 46 9.96 10.35 10.82
C LEU A 46 11.31 9.69 11.08
N GLU A 47 12.16 9.66 10.05
CA GLU A 47 13.52 9.14 10.10
C GLU A 47 14.50 10.21 9.62
N ARG A 48 15.67 10.29 10.25
CA ARG A 48 16.77 11.13 9.75
C ARG A 48 17.61 10.33 8.76
N THR A 49 17.72 10.84 7.55
CA THR A 49 18.61 10.32 6.52
C THR A 49 20.08 10.54 6.88
N PRO A 50 21.04 9.83 6.25
CA PRO A 50 22.48 10.07 6.46
C PRO A 50 22.92 11.50 6.13
N SER A 51 22.19 12.21 5.27
CA SER A 51 22.42 13.63 4.96
C SER A 51 21.89 14.59 6.04
N GLY A 52 21.27 14.08 7.10
CA GLY A 52 20.68 14.88 8.18
C GLY A 52 19.26 15.37 7.90
N SER A 53 18.70 15.10 6.73
CA SER A 53 17.34 15.48 6.37
C SER A 53 16.32 14.56 7.04
N THR A 54 15.24 15.12 7.58
CA THR A 54 14.11 14.36 8.14
C THR A 54 13.14 13.99 7.02
N VAL A 55 12.84 12.71 6.87
CA VAL A 55 11.89 12.18 5.88
C VAL A 55 10.81 11.37 6.59
N THR A 56 9.61 11.32 5.98
CA THR A 56 8.58 10.40 6.46
C THR A 56 8.92 8.97 6.03
N THR A 57 8.75 8.02 6.94
CA THR A 57 9.05 6.60 6.74
C THR A 57 7.83 5.74 7.07
N THR A 58 7.70 4.61 6.41
CA THR A 58 6.65 3.62 6.65
C THR A 58 7.12 2.45 7.54
N ARG A 59 8.38 2.45 7.99
CA ARG A 59 8.98 1.34 8.78
C ARG A 59 8.13 0.94 9.99
N ASN A 60 7.61 1.90 10.75
CA ASN A 60 6.78 1.61 11.92
C ASN A 60 5.27 1.62 11.63
N LEU A 61 4.86 1.75 10.37
CA LEU A 61 3.45 1.73 10.02
C LEU A 61 2.82 0.36 10.30
N TYR A 62 3.54 -0.73 10.00
CA TYR A 62 3.03 -2.09 10.24
C TYR A 62 2.72 -2.36 11.73
N PRO A 63 3.62 -2.10 12.70
CA PRO A 63 3.29 -2.23 14.12
C PRO A 63 2.06 -1.42 14.55
N ILE A 64 1.89 -0.20 14.04
CA ILE A 64 0.73 0.66 14.33
C ILE A 64 -0.55 0.01 13.81
N LEU A 65 -0.54 -0.40 12.53
CA LEU A 65 -1.66 -1.07 11.86
C LEU A 65 -2.03 -2.38 12.55
N HIS A 66 -1.05 -3.19 12.93
CA HIS A 66 -1.27 -4.45 13.64
C HIS A 66 -1.89 -4.21 15.02
N LYS A 67 -1.38 -3.24 15.79
CA LYS A 67 -1.95 -2.87 17.10
C LYS A 67 -3.41 -2.42 16.95
N PHE A 68 -3.70 -1.60 15.94
CA PHE A 68 -5.04 -1.14 15.63
C PHE A 68 -5.99 -2.28 15.24
N ALA A 69 -5.55 -3.20 14.38
CA ALA A 69 -6.36 -4.36 14.02
C ALA A 69 -6.70 -5.23 15.24
N SER A 70 -5.72 -5.44 16.13
CA SER A 70 -5.95 -6.15 17.39
C SER A 70 -6.95 -5.43 18.31
N SER A 71 -6.86 -4.09 18.43
CA SER A 71 -7.79 -3.34 19.28
C SER A 71 -9.22 -3.37 18.72
N LEU A 72 -9.40 -3.30 17.40
CA LEU A 72 -10.71 -3.47 16.77
C LEU A 72 -11.33 -4.85 17.02
N ASN A 73 -10.54 -5.92 16.96
CA ASN A 73 -11.03 -7.27 17.25
C ASN A 73 -11.51 -7.40 18.70
N ILE A 74 -10.74 -6.88 19.67
CA ILE A 74 -11.14 -6.87 21.08
C ILE A 74 -12.43 -6.05 21.28
N PHE A 75 -12.51 -4.89 20.61
CA PHE A 75 -13.66 -4.01 20.71
C PHE A 75 -14.94 -4.65 20.14
N LYS A 76 -14.81 -5.40 19.04
CA LYS A 76 -15.90 -6.18 18.41
C LYS A 76 -16.53 -7.19 19.36
N GLU A 77 -15.72 -7.81 20.22
CA GLU A 77 -16.18 -8.81 21.19
C GLU A 77 -16.88 -8.18 22.40
N THR A 78 -16.59 -6.90 22.71
CA THR A 78 -17.07 -6.23 23.92
C THR A 78 -18.45 -5.60 23.75
N SER A 79 -18.70 -4.91 22.63
CA SER A 79 -19.97 -4.19 22.41
C SER A 79 -20.28 -4.03 20.93
N THR A 80 -21.38 -4.63 20.45
CA THR A 80 -21.77 -4.58 19.03
C THR A 80 -22.15 -3.17 18.58
N ASP A 81 -22.87 -2.40 19.40
CA ASP A 81 -23.37 -1.08 19.00
C ASP A 81 -22.25 -0.04 19.02
N GLU A 82 -21.39 -0.06 20.03
CA GLU A 82 -20.22 0.81 20.07
C GLU A 82 -19.24 0.46 18.95
N PHE A 83 -19.06 -0.84 18.66
CA PHE A 83 -18.24 -1.28 17.53
C PHE A 83 -18.76 -0.75 16.20
N LYS A 84 -20.08 -0.84 15.94
CA LYS A 84 -20.68 -0.27 14.72
C LYS A 84 -20.48 1.24 14.63
N LYS A 85 -20.73 1.97 15.72
CA LYS A 85 -20.49 3.42 15.78
C LYS A 85 -19.03 3.73 15.46
N ARG A 86 -18.10 2.98 16.05
CA ARG A 86 -16.67 3.14 15.83
C ARG A 86 -16.25 2.90 14.39
N CYS A 87 -16.82 1.88 13.73
CA CYS A 87 -16.57 1.62 12.31
C CYS A 87 -17.08 2.77 11.43
N ASN A 88 -18.28 3.30 11.72
CA ASN A 88 -18.81 4.46 11.01
C ASN A 88 -17.91 5.69 11.17
N ASP A 89 -17.38 5.95 12.37
CA ASP A 89 -16.46 7.06 12.63
C ASP A 89 -15.14 6.91 11.85
N ILE A 90 -14.60 5.68 11.78
CA ILE A 90 -13.41 5.36 10.98
C ILE A 90 -13.68 5.59 9.49
N GLN A 91 -14.80 5.08 8.98
CA GLN A 91 -15.19 5.22 7.58
C GLN A 91 -15.38 6.69 7.19
N LEU A 92 -16.05 7.48 8.04
CA LEU A 92 -16.22 8.91 7.85
C LEU A 92 -14.87 9.65 7.83
N THR A 93 -13.96 9.27 8.72
CA THR A 93 -12.60 9.83 8.77
C THR A 93 -11.84 9.53 7.47
N LEU A 94 -11.85 8.27 7.01
CA LEU A 94 -11.19 7.85 5.77
C LEU A 94 -11.78 8.55 4.54
N GLN A 95 -13.11 8.69 4.46
CA GLN A 95 -13.79 9.43 3.38
C GLN A 95 -13.43 10.91 3.38
N THR A 96 -13.37 11.54 4.56
CA THR A 96 -13.00 12.94 4.70
C THR A 96 -11.55 13.16 4.25
N THR A 97 -10.63 12.31 4.72
CA THR A 97 -9.21 12.37 4.33
C THR A 97 -9.04 12.13 2.83
N ARG A 98 -9.76 11.17 2.25
CA ARG A 98 -9.78 10.93 0.81
C ARG A 98 -10.21 12.17 0.02
N THR A 99 -11.30 12.82 0.45
CA THR A 99 -11.82 14.04 -0.19
C THR A 99 -10.81 15.19 -0.12
N LEU A 100 -10.18 15.39 1.05
CA LEU A 100 -9.14 16.39 1.22
C LEU A 100 -7.93 16.10 0.33
N LEU A 101 -7.52 14.84 0.24
CA LEU A 101 -6.41 14.42 -0.60
C LEU A 101 -6.71 14.61 -2.09
N ASP A 102 -7.93 14.33 -2.53
CA ASP A 102 -8.37 14.57 -3.91
C ASP A 102 -8.31 16.06 -4.27
N LEU A 103 -8.73 16.94 -3.36
CA LEU A 103 -8.57 18.39 -3.53
C LEU A 103 -7.10 18.81 -3.66
N VAL A 104 -6.21 18.19 -2.87
CA VAL A 104 -4.75 18.42 -2.97
C VAL A 104 -4.22 17.92 -4.32
N VAL A 105 -4.62 16.75 -4.79
CA VAL A 105 -4.17 16.20 -6.08
C VAL A 105 -4.68 17.03 -7.26
N LEU A 106 -5.95 17.42 -7.27
CA LEU A 106 -6.56 18.24 -8.32
C LEU A 106 -5.89 19.61 -8.46
N SER A 107 -5.50 20.21 -7.33
CA SER A 107 -4.88 21.52 -7.31
C SER A 107 -3.41 21.50 -7.77
N ILE A 108 -2.69 20.38 -7.57
CA ILE A 108 -1.39 20.13 -8.21
C ILE A 108 -1.55 20.13 -9.73
N GLY A 109 -2.52 19.37 -10.26
CA GLY A 109 -2.74 19.23 -11.70
C GLY A 109 -3.13 20.53 -12.40
N ARG A 110 -3.76 21.47 -11.68
CA ARG A 110 -4.14 22.80 -12.20
C ARG A 110 -3.04 23.85 -12.08
N GLY A 111 -1.89 23.52 -11.48
CA GLY A 111 -0.85 24.51 -11.15
C GLY A 111 -1.35 25.61 -10.18
N SER A 112 -2.47 25.37 -9.50
CA SER A 112 -3.27 26.41 -8.83
C SER A 112 -2.99 26.51 -7.33
N MET A 113 -2.02 25.76 -6.81
CA MET A 113 -1.80 25.65 -5.37
C MET A 113 -0.60 26.45 -4.88
N ASN A 114 -0.73 27.00 -3.67
CA ASN A 114 0.32 27.67 -2.88
C ASN A 114 1.60 26.83 -2.66
N PHE A 115 1.62 25.56 -3.09
CA PHE A 115 2.80 24.70 -3.03
C PHE A 115 3.94 25.19 -3.93
N GLN A 116 3.64 25.79 -5.09
CA GLN A 116 4.67 26.47 -5.89
C GLN A 116 5.26 27.66 -5.12
N GLY A 117 4.44 28.37 -4.35
CA GLY A 117 4.89 29.46 -3.48
C GLY A 117 5.75 29.00 -2.30
N ALA A 118 5.70 27.71 -1.95
CA ALA A 118 6.55 27.08 -0.95
C ALA A 118 7.82 26.46 -1.56
N GLY A 119 8.03 26.51 -2.88
CA GLY A 119 9.22 25.95 -3.52
C GLY A 119 9.37 24.44 -3.36
N VAL A 120 8.29 23.71 -3.03
CA VAL A 120 8.31 22.25 -2.95
C VAL A 120 8.18 21.70 -4.37
N PRO A 121 9.11 20.85 -4.83
CA PRO A 121 9.03 20.28 -6.17
C PRO A 121 7.74 19.46 -6.36
N PRO A 122 7.05 19.55 -7.51
CA PRO A 122 5.80 18.81 -7.76
C PRO A 122 5.91 17.30 -7.51
N GLU A 123 7.06 16.70 -7.79
CA GLU A 123 7.38 15.29 -7.56
C GLU A 123 7.30 14.92 -6.07
N ASP A 124 7.72 15.81 -5.17
CA ASP A 124 7.71 15.55 -3.74
C ASP A 124 6.29 15.67 -3.17
N ILE A 125 5.47 16.57 -3.72
CA ILE A 125 4.05 16.64 -3.38
C ILE A 125 3.33 15.37 -3.81
N ALA A 126 3.63 14.84 -5.01
CA ALA A 126 3.08 13.58 -5.48
C ALA A 126 3.49 12.39 -4.59
N LYS A 127 4.73 12.35 -4.10
CA LYS A 127 5.20 11.35 -3.13
C LYS A 127 4.45 11.48 -1.79
N ILE A 128 4.26 12.69 -1.28
CA ILE A 128 3.48 12.94 -0.05
C ILE A 128 2.05 12.44 -0.21
N ALA A 129 1.36 12.84 -1.29
CA ALA A 129 0.00 12.44 -1.57
C ALA A 129 -0.15 10.91 -1.65
N ARG A 130 0.81 10.25 -2.31
CA ARG A 130 0.88 8.80 -2.43
C ARG A 130 1.04 8.12 -1.07
N MET A 131 1.95 8.59 -0.24
CA MET A 131 2.16 8.02 1.08
C MET A 131 0.88 8.11 1.93
N ILE A 132 0.16 9.23 1.87
CA ILE A 132 -1.13 9.39 2.54
C ILE A 132 -2.15 8.37 2.00
N ALA A 133 -2.24 8.21 0.67
CA ALA A 133 -3.13 7.25 0.05
C ALA A 133 -2.82 5.80 0.46
N VAL A 134 -1.54 5.45 0.57
CA VAL A 134 -1.09 4.12 1.04
C VAL A 134 -1.50 3.89 2.49
N ILE A 135 -1.39 4.89 3.37
CA ILE A 135 -1.85 4.80 4.76
C ILE A 135 -3.37 4.61 4.80
N GLY A 136 -4.12 5.39 4.02
CA GLY A 136 -5.58 5.27 3.90
C GLY A 136 -6.02 3.89 3.42
N GLU A 137 -5.42 3.39 2.33
CA GLU A 137 -5.65 2.04 1.79
C GLU A 137 -5.37 0.96 2.83
N ALA A 138 -4.28 1.09 3.60
CA ALA A 138 -3.93 0.12 4.62
C ALA A 138 -4.98 0.02 5.74
N PHE A 139 -5.59 1.15 6.13
CA PHE A 139 -6.68 1.15 7.10
C PHE A 139 -7.98 0.57 6.52
N VAL A 140 -8.33 0.92 5.28
CA VAL A 140 -9.49 0.31 4.59
C VAL A 140 -9.33 -1.21 4.51
N ALA A 141 -8.13 -1.67 4.15
CA ALA A 141 -7.86 -3.10 4.08
C ALA A 141 -8.09 -3.77 5.44
N ILE A 142 -7.66 -3.17 6.56
CA ILE A 142 -7.91 -3.72 7.90
C ILE A 142 -9.41 -3.70 8.22
N GLU A 143 -10.08 -2.59 7.96
CA GLU A 143 -11.52 -2.45 8.19
C GLU A 143 -12.30 -3.53 7.42
N GLU A 144 -12.04 -3.73 6.13
CA GLU A 144 -12.72 -4.74 5.30
C GLU A 144 -12.50 -6.19 5.78
N VAL A 145 -11.40 -6.49 6.48
CA VAL A 145 -11.24 -7.83 7.11
C VAL A 145 -12.23 -7.99 8.26
N ILE A 146 -12.48 -6.92 8.99
CA ILE A 146 -13.17 -6.95 10.28
C ILE A 146 -14.67 -6.65 10.10
N VAL A 147 -15.01 -5.83 9.10
CA VAL A 147 -16.33 -5.28 8.79
C VAL A 147 -16.60 -5.47 7.30
N GLU A 148 -17.75 -6.05 6.95
CA GLU A 148 -18.19 -6.22 5.55
C GLU A 148 -18.70 -4.89 4.95
N THR A 149 -17.88 -3.83 5.00
CA THR A 149 -18.25 -2.47 4.55
C THR A 149 -17.89 -2.20 3.09
N VAL A 150 -18.40 -1.07 2.59
CA VAL A 150 -18.16 -0.58 1.22
C VAL A 150 -16.69 -0.18 1.09
N SER A 151 -16.03 -0.77 0.10
CA SER A 151 -14.64 -0.49 -0.26
C SER A 151 -14.45 0.98 -0.64
N LEU A 152 -13.46 1.64 -0.01
CA LEU A 152 -13.03 2.98 -0.38
C LEU A 152 -11.85 2.87 -1.34
N ASP A 153 -12.03 3.43 -2.54
CA ASP A 153 -11.01 3.39 -3.59
C ASP A 153 -9.99 4.54 -3.43
N TRP A 154 -8.73 4.20 -3.12
CA TRP A 154 -7.61 5.15 -3.08
C TRP A 154 -6.78 5.18 -4.37
N THR A 155 -7.17 4.45 -5.41
CA THR A 155 -6.45 4.40 -6.69
C THR A 155 -6.54 5.70 -7.50
N PHE A 156 -7.37 6.66 -7.07
CA PHE A 156 -7.44 8.00 -7.67
C PHE A 156 -6.10 8.74 -7.62
N VAL A 157 -5.24 8.42 -6.63
CA VAL A 157 -3.85 8.88 -6.60
C VAL A 157 -3.04 8.01 -7.58
N LYS A 158 -3.20 8.29 -8.88
CA LYS A 158 -2.48 7.57 -9.92
C LYS A 158 -0.98 7.74 -9.74
N LEU A 159 -0.27 6.62 -9.79
CA LEU A 159 1.18 6.61 -9.80
C LEU A 159 1.61 7.07 -11.19
N GLY A 160 2.00 8.34 -11.32
CA GLY A 160 2.62 8.82 -12.54
C GLY A 160 3.86 7.99 -12.90
N ASN A 161 4.34 8.15 -14.14
CA ASN A 161 5.51 7.42 -14.68
C ASN A 161 6.76 7.50 -13.78
N GLU A 162 6.84 8.47 -12.87
CA GLU A 162 7.93 8.62 -11.91
C GLU A 162 8.06 7.43 -10.97
N TYR A 163 6.97 6.89 -10.44
CA TYR A 163 7.05 5.72 -9.57
C TYR A 163 7.54 4.49 -10.34
N GLN A 164 7.08 4.35 -11.58
CA GLN A 164 7.57 3.31 -12.46
C GLN A 164 9.07 3.47 -12.74
N ARG A 165 9.56 4.71 -12.90
CA ARG A 165 11.00 5.01 -13.03
C ARG A 165 11.76 4.63 -11.76
N ASP A 166 11.28 5.03 -10.58
CA ASP A 166 11.93 4.74 -9.30
C ASP A 166 12.00 3.22 -9.04
N ILE A 167 10.89 2.51 -9.21
CA ILE A 167 10.84 1.05 -9.09
C ILE A 167 11.79 0.39 -10.11
N SER A 168 11.78 0.86 -11.36
CA SER A 168 12.68 0.30 -12.39
C SER A 168 14.15 0.60 -12.08
N ALA A 169 14.46 1.77 -11.52
CA ALA A 169 15.80 2.14 -11.09
C ALA A 169 16.29 1.27 -9.91
N SER A 170 15.37 0.82 -9.05
CA SER A 170 15.62 -0.19 -8.03
C SER A 170 15.69 -1.64 -8.57
N GLY A 171 15.84 -1.82 -9.89
CA GLY A 171 16.09 -3.12 -10.52
C GLY A 171 14.84 -3.94 -10.86
N TRP A 172 13.64 -3.40 -10.66
CA TRP A 172 12.42 -4.11 -11.01
C TRP A 172 12.12 -4.07 -12.51
N CYS A 173 11.49 -5.12 -13.01
CA CYS A 173 11.11 -5.21 -14.42
C CYS A 173 10.06 -4.14 -14.80
N PRO A 174 10.22 -3.39 -15.91
CA PRO A 174 9.29 -2.30 -16.29
C PRO A 174 7.81 -2.71 -16.41
N SER A 175 7.54 -3.95 -16.85
CA SER A 175 6.17 -4.46 -16.94
C SER A 175 5.57 -4.81 -15.57
N PHE A 176 6.39 -5.18 -14.59
CA PHE A 176 5.96 -5.39 -13.22
C PHE A 176 5.75 -4.05 -12.52
N ALA A 177 6.70 -3.12 -12.68
CA ALA A 177 6.60 -1.74 -12.23
C ALA A 177 5.32 -1.05 -12.75
N SER A 178 4.95 -1.30 -14.02
CA SER A 178 3.72 -0.77 -14.62
C SER A 178 2.43 -1.33 -14.02
N LYS A 179 2.42 -2.59 -13.58
CA LYS A 179 1.28 -3.18 -12.87
C LYS A 179 1.22 -2.71 -11.42
N LEU A 180 2.37 -2.59 -10.76
CA LEU A 180 2.48 -2.03 -9.43
C LEU A 180 2.07 -0.56 -9.40
N SER A 181 2.40 0.20 -10.45
CA SER A 181 1.98 1.59 -10.59
C SER A 181 0.47 1.76 -10.82
N GLN A 182 -0.27 0.68 -11.00
CA GLN A 182 -1.73 0.74 -11.14
C GLN A 182 -2.48 0.53 -9.81
N GLY A 183 -1.80 0.12 -8.73
CA GLY A 183 -2.39 -0.06 -7.41
C GLY A 183 -1.71 0.79 -6.34
N THR A 184 -2.45 1.19 -5.30
CA THR A 184 -1.96 1.97 -4.14
C THR A 184 -0.98 1.19 -3.25
N CYS A 185 -0.76 -0.09 -3.53
CA CYS A 185 0.05 -1.02 -2.76
C CYS A 185 1.51 -1.05 -3.18
N ALA A 186 2.24 -0.05 -2.68
CA ALA A 186 3.62 0.23 -3.00
C ALA A 186 4.47 0.26 -1.73
N ILE A 187 4.88 -0.90 -1.17
CA ILE A 187 5.98 -0.92 -0.18
C ILE A 187 6.86 -2.17 -0.38
N ASP A 188 8.12 -1.87 -0.67
CA ASP A 188 9.36 -2.65 -0.67
C ASP A 188 9.62 -3.79 -1.67
N THR A 189 10.93 -4.00 -1.88
CA THR A 189 11.53 -5.04 -2.71
C THR A 189 11.18 -6.45 -2.22
N THR A 190 11.07 -7.42 -3.14
CA THR A 190 10.78 -8.81 -2.80
C THR A 190 11.80 -9.45 -1.85
N GLU A 191 13.00 -8.87 -1.72
CA GLU A 191 14.03 -9.33 -0.77
C GLU A 191 13.62 -9.08 0.70
N ASP A 192 12.86 -8.02 0.96
CA ASP A 192 12.30 -7.68 2.29
C ASP A 192 10.86 -8.19 2.48
N GLY A 193 10.31 -8.85 1.46
CA GLY A 193 8.96 -9.42 1.44
C GLY A 193 8.04 -8.76 0.41
N LEU A 194 6.87 -9.35 0.18
CA LEU A 194 5.82 -8.67 -0.57
C LEU A 194 5.00 -7.80 0.39
N PRO A 195 4.54 -6.60 -0.05
CA PRO A 195 3.63 -5.81 0.77
C PRO A 195 2.38 -6.61 1.12
N ALA A 196 1.91 -6.48 2.37
CA ALA A 196 0.87 -7.34 2.94
C ALA A 196 -0.41 -7.41 2.10
N CYS A 197 -0.79 -6.33 1.42
CA CYS A 197 -1.92 -6.32 0.52
C CYS A 197 -1.72 -7.18 -0.75
N GLN A 198 -0.50 -7.27 -1.29
CA GLN A 198 -0.20 -8.20 -2.39
C GLN A 198 -0.25 -9.64 -1.90
N VAL A 199 0.32 -9.92 -0.72
CA VAL A 199 0.21 -11.24 -0.07
C VAL A 199 -1.25 -11.62 0.14
N ARG A 200 -2.09 -10.67 0.58
CA ARG A 200 -3.52 -10.88 0.77
C ARG A 200 -4.27 -11.13 -0.54
N LEU A 201 -3.97 -10.37 -1.59
CA LEU A 201 -4.54 -10.61 -2.92
C LEU A 201 -4.17 -12.01 -3.41
N LEU A 202 -2.90 -12.40 -3.29
CA LEU A 202 -2.43 -13.74 -3.67
C LEU A 202 -3.08 -14.83 -2.82
N ALA A 203 -3.25 -14.62 -1.51
CA ALA A 203 -4.01 -15.51 -0.64
C ALA A 203 -5.47 -15.68 -1.10
N ILE A 204 -6.15 -14.59 -1.44
CA ILE A 204 -7.55 -14.63 -1.91
C ILE A 204 -7.63 -15.43 -3.22
N LEU A 205 -6.73 -15.17 -4.17
CA LEU A 205 -6.69 -15.88 -5.45
C LEU A 205 -6.35 -17.37 -5.26
N ALA A 206 -5.39 -17.69 -4.40
CA ALA A 206 -5.01 -19.06 -4.09
C ALA A 206 -6.16 -19.84 -3.42
N ARG A 207 -6.84 -19.22 -2.44
CA ARG A 207 -7.99 -19.83 -1.75
C ARG A 207 -9.19 -20.07 -2.67
N LYS A 208 -9.36 -19.26 -3.72
CA LYS A 208 -10.37 -19.49 -4.77
C LYS A 208 -10.06 -20.73 -5.61
N LEU A 209 -8.78 -21.10 -5.75
CA LEU A 209 -8.35 -22.28 -6.49
C LEU A 209 -8.31 -23.54 -5.62
N VAL A 210 -7.83 -23.40 -4.38
CA VAL A 210 -7.74 -24.48 -3.40
C VAL A 210 -8.28 -23.95 -2.06
N PRO A 211 -9.55 -24.25 -1.72
CA PRO A 211 -10.14 -23.82 -0.44
C PRO A 211 -9.29 -24.30 0.75
N GLY A 212 -8.91 -23.35 1.62
CA GLY A 212 -8.00 -23.63 2.75
C GLY A 212 -6.53 -23.85 2.39
N GLY A 213 -6.17 -23.77 1.11
CA GLY A 213 -4.79 -23.93 0.63
C GLY A 213 -3.88 -22.77 1.02
N ALA A 214 -2.61 -23.09 1.23
CA ALA A 214 -1.52 -22.12 1.28
C ALA A 214 -0.93 -21.91 -0.12
N PHE A 215 -0.21 -20.81 -0.32
CA PHE A 215 0.54 -20.56 -1.55
C PHE A 215 2.03 -20.38 -1.24
N TRP A 216 2.85 -20.65 -2.24
CA TRP A 216 4.29 -20.47 -2.21
C TRP A 216 4.72 -19.65 -3.44
N LEU A 217 5.71 -18.78 -3.29
CA LEU A 217 6.27 -17.94 -4.34
C LEU A 217 7.79 -18.06 -4.29
N ASP A 218 8.42 -18.21 -5.44
CA ASP A 218 9.88 -18.32 -5.59
C ASP A 218 10.66 -17.09 -5.14
N GLY A 219 10.06 -15.90 -5.26
CA GLY A 219 10.62 -14.63 -4.79
C GLY A 219 10.43 -14.35 -3.29
N MET A 220 9.57 -15.08 -2.59
CA MET A 220 9.36 -14.94 -1.15
C MET A 220 9.92 -16.17 -0.44
N CYS A 221 10.60 -16.02 0.69
CA CYS A 221 11.11 -17.14 1.50
C CYS A 221 12.40 -17.81 0.99
N ILE A 222 13.24 -17.14 0.20
CA ILE A 222 14.65 -17.53 0.06
C ILE A 222 15.47 -16.72 1.06
N PRO A 223 15.89 -17.29 2.20
CA PRO A 223 16.61 -16.54 3.22
C PRO A 223 17.95 -16.00 2.70
N ALA A 224 18.39 -14.86 3.24
CA ALA A 224 19.69 -14.26 2.90
C ALA A 224 20.87 -15.16 3.30
N GLN A 225 20.73 -15.91 4.40
CA GLN A 225 21.75 -16.82 4.89
C GLN A 225 22.00 -17.96 3.89
N ARG A 226 23.24 -18.05 3.38
CA ARG A 226 23.67 -18.96 2.31
C ARG A 226 23.23 -20.42 2.49
N GLU A 227 23.40 -20.98 3.68
CA GLU A 227 23.05 -22.39 3.93
C GLU A 227 21.54 -22.62 3.97
N ALA A 228 20.78 -21.68 4.52
CA ALA A 228 19.32 -21.74 4.50
C ALA A 228 18.77 -21.52 3.08
N ARG A 229 19.39 -20.62 2.31
CA ARG A 229 19.10 -20.38 0.88
C ARG A 229 19.26 -21.66 0.07
N LYS A 230 20.39 -22.34 0.24
CA LYS A 230 20.69 -23.59 -0.46
C LYS A 230 19.65 -24.68 -0.15
N ARG A 231 19.22 -24.78 1.12
CA ARG A 231 18.13 -25.69 1.52
C ARG A 231 16.78 -25.30 0.92
N ALA A 232 16.42 -24.02 0.97
CA ALA A 232 15.16 -23.51 0.39
C ALA A 232 15.11 -23.75 -1.12
N ILE A 233 16.19 -23.47 -1.86
CA ILE A 233 16.30 -23.76 -3.29
C ILE A 233 16.20 -25.26 -3.54
N GLY A 234 16.86 -26.09 -2.72
CA GLY A 234 16.75 -27.55 -2.82
C GLY A 234 15.32 -28.08 -2.62
N LEU A 235 14.50 -27.36 -1.83
CA LEU A 235 13.09 -27.67 -1.61
C LEU A 235 12.18 -27.19 -2.75
N MET A 236 12.59 -26.21 -3.57
CA MET A 236 11.76 -25.67 -4.65
C MET A 236 11.27 -26.75 -5.62
N GLY A 237 12.15 -27.65 -6.03
CA GLY A 237 11.77 -28.75 -6.93
C GLY A 237 10.69 -29.66 -6.34
N ARG A 238 10.75 -29.89 -5.02
CA ARG A 238 9.72 -30.63 -4.29
C ARG A 238 8.42 -29.82 -4.18
N THR A 239 8.50 -28.54 -3.85
CA THR A 239 7.34 -27.64 -3.75
C THR A 239 6.57 -27.57 -5.06
N TYR A 240 7.26 -27.45 -6.20
CA TYR A 240 6.59 -27.47 -7.50
C TYR A 240 5.95 -28.84 -7.78
N LYS A 241 6.67 -29.94 -7.52
CA LYS A 241 6.19 -31.30 -7.75
C LYS A 241 4.98 -31.66 -6.89
N GLU A 242 4.94 -31.19 -5.65
CA GLU A 242 3.88 -31.49 -4.67
C GLU A 242 2.76 -30.42 -4.67
N SER A 243 2.89 -29.36 -5.47
CA SER A 243 1.84 -28.34 -5.59
C SER A 243 0.58 -28.91 -6.26
N VAL A 244 -0.58 -28.58 -5.69
CA VAL A 244 -1.89 -29.02 -6.23
C VAL A 244 -2.27 -28.20 -7.46
N VAL A 245 -2.01 -26.89 -7.43
CA VAL A 245 -2.29 -25.94 -8.51
C VAL A 245 -1.18 -24.91 -8.57
N VAL A 246 -0.79 -24.50 -9.78
CA VAL A 246 0.10 -23.38 -10.03
C VAL A 246 -0.71 -22.18 -10.52
N LEU A 247 -0.70 -21.09 -9.76
CA LEU A 247 -1.31 -19.82 -10.15
C LEU A 247 -0.30 -18.98 -10.93
N VAL A 248 -0.59 -18.70 -12.21
CA VAL A 248 0.26 -17.86 -13.08
C VAL A 248 -0.41 -16.51 -13.33
N LEU A 249 0.24 -15.42 -12.92
CA LEU A 249 -0.23 -14.04 -13.13
C LEU A 249 0.59 -13.32 -14.21
N ASP A 250 0.46 -13.74 -15.46
CA ASP A 250 1.16 -13.16 -16.62
C ASP A 250 0.27 -12.15 -17.37
N SER A 251 0.79 -10.96 -17.72
CA SER A 251 0.02 -9.94 -18.44
C SER A 251 -0.44 -10.39 -19.82
N GLY A 252 0.41 -11.11 -20.56
CA GLY A 252 0.06 -11.60 -21.88
C GLY A 252 -1.10 -12.59 -21.81
N ILE A 253 -1.07 -13.49 -20.82
CA ILE A 253 -2.18 -14.44 -20.57
C ILE A 253 -3.44 -13.70 -20.13
N GLN A 254 -3.33 -12.75 -19.19
CA GLN A 254 -4.47 -12.00 -18.63
C GLN A 254 -5.23 -11.15 -19.67
N THR A 255 -4.56 -10.71 -20.73
CA THR A 255 -5.22 -9.99 -21.84
C THR A 255 -6.07 -10.89 -22.73
N CYS A 256 -5.92 -12.22 -22.64
CA CYS A 256 -6.70 -13.16 -23.43
C CYS A 256 -8.10 -13.32 -22.83
N SER A 257 -9.14 -13.16 -23.66
CA SER A 257 -10.51 -13.38 -23.23
C SER A 257 -10.74 -14.83 -22.83
N VAL A 258 -11.50 -15.06 -21.75
CA VAL A 258 -11.92 -16.41 -21.34
C VAL A 258 -12.76 -17.10 -22.42
N ARG A 259 -13.44 -16.30 -23.27
CA ARG A 259 -14.24 -16.77 -24.41
C ARG A 259 -13.43 -16.95 -25.70
N ALA A 260 -12.13 -16.65 -25.69
CA ALA A 260 -11.25 -16.84 -26.85
C ALA A 260 -11.17 -18.33 -27.23
N GLN A 261 -10.88 -18.58 -28.50
CA GLN A 261 -10.69 -19.95 -29.00
C GLN A 261 -9.53 -20.64 -28.28
N ILE A 262 -9.61 -21.96 -28.12
CA ILE A 262 -8.57 -22.75 -27.42
C ILE A 262 -7.18 -22.54 -28.02
N LYS A 263 -7.07 -22.39 -29.35
CA LYS A 263 -5.80 -22.13 -30.05
C LYS A 263 -5.19 -20.79 -29.63
N GLU A 264 -6.00 -19.75 -29.48
CA GLU A 264 -5.54 -18.44 -29.03
C GLU A 264 -5.10 -18.49 -27.57
N ARG A 265 -5.89 -19.15 -26.71
CA ARG A 265 -5.55 -19.32 -25.28
C ARG A 265 -4.22 -20.09 -25.13
N LEU A 266 -4.05 -21.17 -25.88
CA LEU A 266 -2.79 -21.94 -25.92
C LEU A 266 -1.64 -21.11 -26.44
N LEU A 267 -1.83 -20.37 -27.54
CA LEU A 267 -0.81 -19.49 -28.08
C LEU A 267 -0.35 -18.48 -27.02
N ARG A 268 -1.29 -17.83 -26.33
CA ARG A 268 -1.00 -16.86 -25.26
C ARG A 268 -0.22 -17.47 -24.10
N VAL A 269 -0.53 -18.71 -23.71
CA VAL A 269 0.23 -19.43 -22.68
C VAL A 269 1.63 -19.78 -23.17
N VAL A 270 1.76 -20.38 -24.36
CA VAL A 270 3.06 -20.83 -24.90
C VAL A 270 3.99 -19.64 -25.21
N THR A 271 3.43 -18.51 -25.67
CA THR A 271 4.20 -17.29 -25.91
C THR A 271 4.31 -16.38 -24.69
N SER A 272 3.78 -16.79 -23.54
CA SER A 272 3.89 -16.00 -22.30
C SER A 272 5.33 -15.96 -21.82
N ARG A 273 5.68 -14.91 -21.08
CA ARG A 273 7.03 -14.78 -20.50
C ARG A 273 7.27 -15.82 -19.43
N TRP A 274 6.22 -16.27 -18.75
CA TRP A 274 6.32 -17.37 -17.80
C TRP A 274 6.83 -18.65 -18.47
N THR A 275 6.18 -19.10 -19.55
CA THR A 275 6.61 -20.31 -20.28
C THR A 275 8.01 -20.16 -20.88
N GLN A 276 8.39 -18.96 -21.33
CA GLN A 276 9.73 -18.69 -21.87
C GLN A 276 10.86 -18.75 -20.83
N ARG A 277 10.54 -18.74 -19.53
CA ARG A 277 11.51 -18.78 -18.43
C ARG A 277 11.62 -20.14 -17.74
N MET A 278 10.67 -21.04 -18.01
CA MET A 278 10.66 -22.43 -17.53
C MET A 278 11.59 -23.28 -18.40
#